data_AF-A0A3M1MVS4-F1
#
_entry.id   AF-A0A3M1MVS4-F1
#
_cell.length_a   1.000
_cell.length_b   1.000
_cell.length_c   1.000
_cell.angle_alpha   90.00
_cell.angle_beta   90.00
_cell.angle_gamma   90.00
#
_symmetry.space_group_name_H-M   'P 1'
#
loop_
_entity.id
_entity.type
_entity.pdbx_description
1 polymer ?
#
loop_
_entity_poly.entity_id
_entity_poly.type
_entity_poly.pdbx_seq_one_letter_code
_entity_poly.pdbx_strand_id
1 'polypeptide(L)' 'MAQPAFWRTLFRTKPIEAYQKESQQSGLKRALGRWSLVSLGIGAIIGGGIFTLTGVAAKNYAGPALALSFVIAGV' A
#
# COMPACT_ATOMS: atom_id res chain seq x y z
N MET A 1 17.53 -23.12 27.95
CA MET A 1 17.71 -21.74 28.46
C MET A 1 17.76 -20.79 27.28
N ALA A 2 16.60 -20.37 26.77
CA ALA A 2 16.51 -19.48 25.61
C ALA A 2 16.79 -18.03 26.03
N GLN A 3 17.61 -17.34 25.25
CA GLN A 3 18.19 -16.05 25.55
C GLN A 3 17.10 -14.94 25.63
N PRO A 4 17.23 -13.94 26.54
CA PRO A 4 16.30 -12.82 26.69
C PRO A 4 16.29 -11.81 25.52
N ALA A 5 16.95 -12.13 24.40
CA ALA A 5 17.10 -11.24 23.24
C ALA A 5 15.82 -11.07 22.42
N PHE A 6 14.95 -12.10 22.37
CA PHE A 6 13.71 -12.07 21.57
C PHE A 6 12.77 -10.94 22.01
N TRP A 7 12.57 -10.77 23.32
CA TRP A 7 11.71 -9.73 23.88
C TRP A 7 12.27 -8.31 23.68
N ARG A 8 13.60 -8.13 23.67
CA ARG A 8 14.23 -6.83 23.40
C ARG A 8 14.09 -6.38 21.95
N THR A 9 14.10 -7.31 20.99
CA THR A 9 13.98 -6.98 19.57
C THR A 9 12.55 -6.57 19.19
N LEU A 10 11.54 -7.23 19.78
CA LEU A 10 10.13 -6.89 19.56
C LEU A 10 9.77 -5.47 19.99
N PHE A 11 10.36 -4.98 21.08
CA PHE A 11 10.13 -3.62 21.60
C PHE A 11 11.24 -2.64 21.19
N ARG A 12 12.08 -2.97 20.21
CA ARG A 12 13.16 -2.08 19.78
C ARG A 12 12.62 -0.96 18.91
N THR A 13 12.48 0.23 19.49
CA THR A 13 12.16 1.46 18.76
C THR A 13 13.42 2.04 18.11
N LYS A 14 13.38 2.35 16.81
CA LYS A 14 14.48 3.07 16.16
C LYS A 14 14.46 4.54 16.62
N PRO A 15 15.60 5.11 17.06
CA PRO A 15 15.69 6.53 17.42
C PRO A 15 15.56 7.43 16.18
N ILE A 16 14.99 8.64 16.34
CA ILE A 16 14.70 9.55 15.23
C ILE A 16 15.98 10.08 14.55
N GLU A 17 17.07 10.18 15.30
CA GLU A 17 18.38 10.62 14.84
C GLU A 17 18.99 9.62 13.86
N ALA A 18 18.68 8.32 14.03
CA ALA A 18 19.11 7.29 13.08
C ALA A 18 18.40 7.44 11.73
N TYR A 19 17.12 7.85 11.71
CA TYR A 19 16.40 8.14 10.47
C TYR A 19 16.98 9.34 9.73
N GLN A 20 17.36 10.40 10.44
CA GLN A 20 17.98 11.57 9.82
C GLN A 20 19.33 11.20 9.18
N LYS A 21 20.16 10.42 9.87
CA LYS A 21 21.44 9.93 9.31
C LYS A 21 21.23 9.03 8.09
N GLU A 22 20.28 8.10 8.15
CA GLU A 22 19.94 7.18 7.05
C GLU A 22 19.34 7.93 5.85
N SER A 23 18.53 8.96 6.08
CA SER A 23 17.98 9.82 5.02
C SER A 23 19.05 10.65 4.31
N GLN A 24 20.08 11.11 5.02
CA GLN A 24 21.21 11.85 4.44
C GLN A 24 22.15 10.93 3.63
N GLN A 25 22.17 9.63 3.94
CA GLN A 25 22.94 8.61 3.22
C GLN A 25 22.13 7.89 2.12
N SER A 26 20.87 8.27 1.89
CA SER A 26 20.01 7.60 0.90
C SER A 26 20.62 7.71 -0.50
N GLY A 27 21.19 6.60 -0.99
CA GLY A 27 21.81 6.51 -2.33
C GLY A 27 20.80 6.46 -3.49
N LEU A 28 19.50 6.51 -3.21
CA LEU A 28 18.46 6.48 -4.22
C LEU A 28 18.20 7.90 -4.75
N LYS A 29 18.40 8.08 -6.06
CA LYS A 29 18.02 9.30 -6.75
C LYS A 29 16.50 9.48 -6.66
N ARG A 30 16.05 10.69 -6.33
CA ARG A 30 14.63 11.10 -6.42
C ARG A 30 14.18 11.03 -7.89
N ALA A 31 13.60 9.89 -8.27
CA ALA A 31 13.19 9.60 -9.65
C ALA A 31 11.67 9.65 -9.87
N LEU A 32 10.87 9.51 -8.80
CA LEU A 32 9.41 9.57 -8.90
C LEU A 32 8.93 11.02 -9.00
N GLY A 33 8.61 11.44 -10.23
CA GLY A 33 7.85 12.66 -10.51
C GLY A 33 6.35 12.45 -10.39
N ARG A 34 5.57 13.53 -10.48
CA ARG A 34 4.10 13.53 -10.31
C ARG A 34 3.39 12.42 -11.09
N TRP A 35 3.69 12.29 -12.38
CA TRP A 35 3.05 11.31 -13.26
C TRP A 35 3.45 9.87 -12.93
N SER A 36 4.73 9.63 -12.60
CA SER A 36 5.20 8.31 -12.18
C SER A 36 4.57 7.87 -10.85
N LEU A 37 4.36 8.82 -9.94
CA LEU A 37 3.68 8.60 -8.67
C LEU A 37 2.19 8.26 -8.87
N VAL A 38 1.50 9.00 -9.74
CA VAL A 38 0.10 8.71 -10.08
C VAL A 38 -0.03 7.35 -10.76
N SER A 39 0.85 7.03 -11.72
CA SER A 39 0.83 5.71 -12.38
C SER A 39 1.12 4.57 -11.40
N LEU A 40 2.02 4.80 -10.44
CA LEU A 40 2.32 3.82 -9.39
C LEU A 40 1.09 3.57 -8.50
N GLY A 41 0.37 4.63 -8.13
CA GLY A 41 -0.89 4.52 -7.39
C GLY A 41 -1.97 3.76 -8.17
N ILE A 42 -2.17 4.10 -9.44
CA ILE A 42 -3.15 3.41 -10.31
C ILE A 42 -2.81 1.92 -10.41
N GLY A 43 -1.54 1.59 -10.68
CA GLY A 43 -1.09 0.20 -10.77
C GLY A 43 -1.24 -0.58 -9.47
N ALA A 44 -1.05 0.07 -8.32
CA ALA A 44 -1.25 -0.54 -7.01
C ALA A 44 -2.73 -0.82 -6.70
N ILE A 45 -3.65 0.03 -7.16
CA ILE A 45 -5.10 -0.09 -6.89
C ILE A 45 -5.80 -1.05 -7.87
N ILE A 46 -5.50 -0.95 -9.17
CA ILE A 46 -6.17 -1.70 -10.26
C ILE A 46 -5.65 -3.16 -10.37
N GLY A 47 -4.89 -3.66 -9.38
CA GLY A 47 -4.34 -5.02 -9.39
C GLY A 47 -5.38 -6.16 -9.54
N GLY A 48 -4.98 -7.41 -9.30
CA GLY A 48 -5.82 -8.59 -9.56
C GLY A 48 -7.21 -8.60 -8.89
N GLY A 49 -7.42 -7.78 -7.85
CA GLY A 49 -8.71 -7.66 -7.15
C GLY A 49 -9.83 -7.16 -8.04
N ILE A 50 -9.64 -6.09 -8.84
CA ILE A 50 -10.72 -5.55 -9.67
C ILE A 50 -11.12 -6.52 -10.79
N PHE A 51 -10.19 -7.30 -11.33
CA PHE A 51 -10.47 -8.25 -12.40
C PHE A 51 -11.25 -9.49 -11.93
N THR A 52 -11.12 -9.86 -10.65
CA THR A 52 -11.75 -11.06 -10.08
C THR A 52 -12.99 -10.72 -9.27
N LEU A 53 -12.92 -9.71 -8.40
CA LEU A 53 -14.00 -9.35 -7.47
C LEU A 53 -15.17 -8.64 -8.17
N THR A 54 -14.91 -7.89 -9.25
CA THR A 54 -15.98 -7.19 -9.99
C THR A 54 -17.04 -8.17 -10.51
N GLY A 55 -16.63 -9.32 -11.05
CA GLY A 55 -17.56 -10.33 -11.54
C GLY A 55 -18.40 -10.96 -10.42
N VAL A 56 -17.78 -11.24 -9.27
CA VAL A 56 -18.47 -11.76 -8.08
C VAL A 56 -19.43 -10.72 -7.52
N ALA A 57 -19.00 -9.45 -7.47
CA ALA A 57 -19.81 -8.32 -7.02
C ALA A 57 -21.03 -8.09 -7.93
N ALA A 58 -20.84 -8.14 -9.25
CA ALA A 58 -21.92 -8.06 -10.22
C ALA A 58 -22.92 -9.21 -10.03
N LYS A 59 -22.43 -10.45 -9.98
CA LYS A 59 -23.30 -11.64 -9.93
C LYS A 59 -24.11 -11.72 -8.63
N ASN A 60 -23.47 -11.45 -7.50
CA ASN A 60 -24.05 -11.78 -6.19
C ASN A 60 -24.64 -10.59 -5.43
N TYR A 61 -24.32 -9.35 -5.83
CA TYR A 61 -24.69 -8.16 -5.04
C TYR A 61 -25.37 -7.08 -5.87
N ALA A 62 -24.70 -6.50 -6.87
CA ALA A 62 -25.15 -5.26 -7.50
C ALA A 62 -25.74 -5.44 -8.91
N GLY A 63 -25.50 -6.56 -9.58
CA GLY A 63 -25.98 -6.78 -10.95
C GLY A 63 -25.53 -5.68 -11.91
N PRO A 64 -26.40 -5.25 -12.85
CA PRO A 64 -26.13 -4.14 -13.76
C PRO A 64 -25.84 -2.80 -13.03
N ALA A 65 -26.30 -2.64 -11.79
CA ALA A 65 -26.09 -1.43 -11.01
C ALA A 65 -24.68 -1.33 -10.37
N LEU A 66 -23.78 -2.30 -10.60
CA LEU A 66 -22.43 -2.30 -10.03
C LEU A 66 -21.64 -1.01 -10.33
N ALA A 67 -21.85 -0.40 -11.51
CA ALA A 67 -21.23 0.87 -11.85
C ALA A 67 -21.60 1.99 -10.84
N LEU A 68 -22.85 2.02 -10.36
CA LEU A 68 -23.29 2.97 -9.35
C LEU A 68 -22.64 2.68 -7.99
N SER A 69 -22.45 1.41 -7.63
CA SER A 69 -21.72 1.02 -6.42
C SER A 69 -20.28 1.55 -6.44
N PHE A 70 -19.59 1.49 -7.58
CA PHE A 70 -18.23 2.02 -7.70
C PHE A 70 -18.16 3.54 -7.65
N VAL A 71 -19.15 4.25 -8.22
CA VAL A 71 -19.24 5.70 -8.10
C VAL A 71 -19.40 6.11 -6.63
N ILE A 72 -20.27 5.45 -5.88
CA ILE A 72 -20.48 5.75 -4.45
C ILE A 72 -19.24 5.37 -3.62
N ALA A 73 -18.56 4.28 -3.93
CA ALA A 73 -17.37 3.86 -3.19
C ALA A 73 -16.13 4.73 -3.47
N GLY A 74 -16.07 5.39 -4.63
CA GLY A 74 -14.93 6.20 -5.08
C GLY A 74 -15.02 7.70 -4.77
N VAL A 75 -16.17 8.18 -4.30
CA VAL A 75 -16.42 9.56 -3.84
C VAL A 75 -16.32 9.61 -2.32
#